data_AF-A0A178N1W6-F1
#
_entry.id   AF-A0A178N1W6-F1
#
_cell.length_a   1.000
_cell.length_b   1.000
_cell.length_c   1.000
_cell.angle_alpha   90.00
_cell.angle_beta   90.00
_cell.angle_gamma   90.00
#
_symmetry.space_group_name_H-M   'P 1'
#
loop_
_entity.id
_entity.type
_entity.pdbx_description
1 polymer ?
#
loop_
_entity_poly.entity_id
_entity_poly.type
_entity_poly.pdbx_seq_one_letter_code
_entity_poly.pdbx_strand_id
1 'polypeptide(L)'
;MDVASQQQPQRQAQLKREDNILIPASGLTQDTIQSFWDRITLTEAEDDIDQALQLLDPTIQRVSLTSTGPVVKLKGAPAPVPLRRLGEGMGRLFALALGMVNAKGGVMLIDEIETGLHRDTQARMWPFLFTLARRLNVQLFATTHSWDCIATFAEAAKETPDEVALVRLERFEDDIRAVRYDEGELLVASAQGIEVR
;
A
#
# COMPACT_ATOMS: atom_id res chain seq x y z
N MET A 1 49.40 28.33 24.16
CA MET A 1 49.38 26.90 23.80
C MET A 1 48.30 26.26 24.68
N ASP A 2 47.01 26.46 24.44
CA ASP A 2 46.25 26.45 23.20
C ASP A 2 46.44 25.14 22.44
N VAL A 3 45.58 24.15 22.75
CA VAL A 3 44.78 23.44 21.75
C VAL A 3 43.45 23.06 22.42
N ALA A 4 42.38 23.69 21.94
CA ALA A 4 41.00 23.43 22.30
C ALA A 4 40.62 21.95 22.11
N SER A 5 40.16 21.31 23.19
CA SER A 5 39.41 20.07 23.12
C SER A 5 38.03 20.37 22.52
N GLN A 6 37.93 20.24 21.21
CA GLN A 6 36.69 20.38 20.44
C GLN A 6 35.66 19.38 20.97
N GLN A 7 34.61 19.89 21.60
CA GLN A 7 33.36 19.18 21.80
C GLN A 7 32.77 18.90 20.42
N GLN A 8 32.81 17.63 19.98
CA GLN A 8 32.05 17.19 18.82
C GLN A 8 30.55 17.32 19.16
N PRO A 9 29.76 18.07 18.38
CA PRO A 9 28.32 18.09 18.58
C PRO A 9 27.79 16.70 18.24
N GLN A 10 27.29 15.99 19.24
CA GLN A 10 26.46 14.81 19.04
C GLN A 10 25.21 15.26 18.28
N ARG A 11 25.25 15.22 16.94
CA ARG A 11 24.04 15.16 16.13
C ARG A 11 23.40 13.82 16.46
N GLN A 12 22.60 13.79 17.52
CA GLN A 12 21.43 12.94 17.53
C GLN A 12 20.60 13.40 16.33
N ALA A 13 20.83 12.76 15.18
CA ALA A 13 19.81 12.74 14.14
C ALA A 13 18.58 12.20 14.88
N GLN A 14 17.61 13.08 15.05
CA GLN A 14 16.29 12.73 15.51
C GLN A 14 15.79 11.74 14.46
N LEU A 15 16.04 10.45 14.68
CA LEU A 15 15.53 9.38 13.85
C LEU A 15 14.02 9.56 13.93
N LYS A 16 13.43 10.11 12.87
CA LYS A 16 11.99 10.09 12.68
C LYS A 16 11.59 8.63 12.93
N ARG A 17 10.54 8.39 13.72
CA ARG A 17 9.93 7.07 13.75
C ARG A 17 9.56 6.74 12.31
N GLU A 18 10.35 5.87 11.69
CA GLU A 18 9.96 5.23 10.44
C GLU A 18 8.91 4.22 10.86
N ASP A 19 7.64 4.63 10.83
CA ASP A 19 6.52 3.77 11.18
C ASP A 19 6.37 2.71 10.09
N ASN A 20 7.05 1.59 10.28
CA ASN A 20 7.00 0.45 9.37
C ASN A 20 5.69 -0.31 9.59
N ILE A 21 4.89 -0.44 8.54
CA ILE A 21 3.58 -1.10 8.61
C ILE A 21 3.65 -2.44 7.89
N LEU A 22 3.15 -3.50 8.54
CA LEU A 22 2.95 -4.83 7.93
C LEU A 22 1.45 -5.09 7.80
N ILE A 23 1.02 -5.49 6.60
CA ILE A 23 -0.30 -6.07 6.34
C ILE A 23 -0.09 -7.55 6.02
N PRO A 24 -0.44 -8.48 6.95
CA PRO A 24 -0.37 -9.90 6.67
C PRO A 24 -1.38 -10.33 5.60
N ALA A 25 -1.19 -11.52 5.02
CA ALA A 25 -2.14 -12.12 4.07
C ALA A 25 -3.57 -12.19 4.65
N SER A 26 -3.71 -12.48 5.94
CA SER A 26 -4.99 -12.48 6.68
C SER A 26 -5.69 -11.11 6.74
N GLY A 27 -5.02 -10.04 6.33
CA GLY A 27 -5.49 -8.66 6.47
C GLY A 27 -5.32 -8.11 7.88
N LEU A 28 -5.74 -6.85 8.04
CA LEU A 28 -5.74 -6.18 9.34
C LEU A 28 -6.92 -6.65 10.19
N THR A 29 -6.68 -6.87 11.48
CA THR A 29 -7.76 -7.12 12.45
C THR A 29 -8.56 -5.86 12.70
N GLN A 30 -9.78 -6.00 13.24
CA GLN A 30 -10.60 -4.85 13.64
C GLN A 30 -9.89 -3.94 14.65
N ASP A 31 -9.16 -4.53 15.61
CA ASP A 31 -8.41 -3.76 16.62
C ASP A 31 -7.25 -2.98 15.99
N THR A 32 -6.57 -3.57 15.00
CA THR A 32 -5.50 -2.88 14.27
C THR A 32 -6.06 -1.73 13.42
N ILE A 33 -7.20 -1.94 12.74
CA ILE A 33 -7.89 -0.89 11.99
C ILE A 33 -8.30 0.24 12.92
N GLN A 34 -8.85 -0.06 14.09
CA GLN A 34 -9.23 0.94 15.08
C GLN A 34 -8.01 1.72 15.57
N SER A 35 -6.94 1.03 15.96
CA SER A 35 -5.69 1.66 16.41
C SER A 35 -5.08 2.58 15.33
N PHE A 36 -5.08 2.15 14.07
CA PHE A 36 -4.59 2.97 12.96
C PHE A 36 -5.47 4.17 12.67
N TRP A 37 -6.79 4.04 12.86
CA TRP A 37 -7.72 5.14 12.72
C TRP A 37 -7.56 6.16 13.85
N ASP A 38 -7.40 5.68 15.09
CA ASP A 38 -7.21 6.55 16.26
C ASP A 38 -5.95 7.41 16.13
N ARG A 39 -4.89 6.88 15.50
CA ARG A 39 -3.63 7.61 15.22
C ARG A 39 -3.82 8.80 14.28
N ILE A 40 -4.75 8.71 13.33
CA ILE A 40 -4.99 9.78 12.35
C ILE A 40 -6.12 10.70 12.78
N THR A 41 -6.93 10.29 13.77
CA THR A 41 -8.16 10.98 14.13
C THR A 41 -7.89 12.43 14.56
N LEU A 42 -8.64 13.38 14.01
CA LEU A 42 -8.47 14.84 14.22
C LEU A 42 -7.09 15.38 13.79
N THR A 43 -6.48 14.78 12.77
CA THR A 43 -5.23 15.27 12.16
C THR A 43 -5.41 15.47 10.64
N GLU A 44 -4.45 16.13 9.99
CA GLU A 44 -4.43 16.26 8.53
C GLU A 44 -4.37 14.90 7.80
N ALA A 45 -3.93 13.84 8.48
CA ALA A 45 -3.88 12.50 7.92
C ALA A 45 -5.28 11.88 7.70
N GLU A 46 -6.34 12.39 8.34
CA GLU A 46 -7.72 12.03 7.96
C GLU A 46 -8.03 12.45 6.52
N ASP A 47 -7.60 13.65 6.13
CA ASP A 47 -7.83 14.17 4.78
C ASP A 47 -7.04 13.37 3.74
N ASP A 48 -5.90 12.79 4.13
CA ASP A 48 -5.15 11.86 3.28
C ASP A 48 -5.95 10.58 2.99
N ILE A 49 -6.77 10.08 3.92
CA ILE A 49 -7.65 8.92 3.69
C ILE A 49 -8.81 9.29 2.78
N ASP A 50 -9.44 10.44 2.99
CA ASP A 50 -10.51 10.90 2.11
C ASP A 50 -10.03 11.02 0.67
N GLN A 51 -8.91 11.72 0.47
CA GLN A 51 -8.28 11.90 -0.84
C GLN A 51 -7.88 10.54 -1.43
N ALA A 52 -7.37 9.62 -0.62
CA ALA A 52 -7.05 8.27 -1.07
C ALA A 52 -8.29 7.55 -1.63
N LEU A 53 -9.38 7.48 -0.87
CA LEU A 53 -10.58 6.78 -1.35
C LEU A 53 -11.27 7.51 -2.52
N GLN A 54 -11.10 8.83 -2.64
CA GLN A 54 -11.57 9.60 -3.80
C GLN A 54 -10.89 9.23 -5.11
N LEU A 55 -9.64 8.72 -5.07
CA LEU A 55 -8.98 8.16 -6.26
C LEU A 55 -9.73 6.94 -6.80
N LEU A 56 -10.42 6.21 -5.94
CA LEU A 56 -11.19 5.02 -6.30
C LEU A 56 -12.63 5.38 -6.66
N ASP A 57 -13.25 6.29 -5.92
CA ASP A 57 -14.61 6.77 -6.16
C ASP A 57 -14.72 8.27 -5.80
N PRO A 58 -14.80 9.16 -6.80
CA PRO A 58 -14.84 10.61 -6.58
C PRO A 58 -16.15 11.09 -5.93
N THR A 59 -17.14 10.22 -5.74
CA THR A 59 -18.37 10.57 -5.01
C THR A 59 -18.17 10.54 -3.49
N ILE A 60 -17.09 9.94 -2.99
CA ILE A 60 -16.75 9.91 -1.56
C ILE A 60 -16.38 11.32 -1.09
N GLN A 61 -17.04 11.81 -0.03
CA GLN A 61 -16.78 13.13 0.55
C GLN A 61 -16.03 13.06 1.88
N ARG A 62 -16.33 12.05 2.70
CA ARG A 62 -15.70 11.85 4.01
C ARG A 62 -15.74 10.38 4.38
N VAL A 63 -14.67 9.90 4.99
CA VAL A 63 -14.53 8.57 5.57
C VAL A 63 -14.55 8.69 7.10
N SER A 64 -15.17 7.74 7.76
CA SER A 64 -15.15 7.64 9.22
C SER A 64 -15.15 6.17 9.66
N LEU A 65 -14.64 5.90 10.86
CA LEU A 65 -14.69 4.58 11.47
C LEU A 65 -15.73 4.56 12.60
N THR A 66 -16.59 3.55 12.58
CA THR A 66 -17.58 3.29 13.64
C THR A 66 -17.28 1.96 14.33
N SER A 67 -17.99 1.65 15.42
CA SER A 67 -17.93 0.35 16.08
C SER A 67 -18.29 -0.84 15.16
N THR A 68 -19.00 -0.57 14.06
CA THR A 68 -19.40 -1.58 13.07
C THR A 68 -18.50 -1.63 11.84
N GLY A 69 -17.44 -0.82 11.81
CA GLY A 69 -16.50 -0.70 10.70
C GLY A 69 -16.59 0.63 9.95
N PRO A 70 -15.87 0.74 8.81
CA PRO A 70 -15.75 1.99 8.06
C PRO A 70 -17.05 2.37 7.36
N VAL A 71 -17.38 3.65 7.43
CA VAL A 71 -18.51 4.28 6.75
C VAL A 71 -18.04 5.45 5.91
N VAL A 72 -18.79 5.75 4.86
CA VAL A 72 -18.48 6.84 3.93
C VAL A 72 -19.70 7.73 3.73
N LYS A 73 -19.48 9.04 3.69
CA LYS A 73 -20.44 10.02 3.20
C LYS A 73 -20.25 10.17 1.70
N LEU A 74 -21.29 9.86 0.93
CA LEU A 74 -21.29 10.05 -0.52
C LEU A 74 -22.00 11.35 -0.91
N LYS A 75 -21.55 11.96 -2.00
CA LYS A 75 -22.19 13.13 -2.60
C LYS A 75 -23.64 12.82 -2.95
N GLY A 76 -24.57 13.61 -2.41
CA GLY A 76 -26.01 13.44 -2.64
C GLY A 76 -26.70 12.35 -1.81
N ALA A 77 -25.95 11.53 -1.05
CA ALA A 77 -26.57 10.56 -0.14
C ALA A 77 -27.08 11.27 1.13
N PRO A 78 -28.27 10.94 1.65
CA PRO A 78 -28.83 11.60 2.84
C PRO A 78 -28.04 11.29 4.12
N ALA A 79 -27.47 10.09 4.23
CA ALA A 79 -26.72 9.62 5.40
C ALA A 79 -25.45 8.84 4.97
N PRO A 80 -24.46 8.68 5.86
CA PRO A 80 -23.34 7.80 5.63
C PRO A 80 -23.78 6.35 5.38
N VAL A 81 -23.02 5.63 4.55
CA VAL A 81 -23.27 4.22 4.24
C VAL A 81 -22.05 3.38 4.61
N PRO A 82 -22.24 2.10 4.99
CA PRO A 82 -21.11 1.19 5.20
C PRO A 82 -20.25 1.08 3.94
N LEU A 83 -18.93 1.18 4.08
CA LEU A 83 -17.98 1.15 2.96
C LEU A 83 -18.15 -0.09 2.08
N ARG A 84 -18.44 -1.25 2.69
CA ARG A 84 -18.73 -2.52 1.99
C ARG A 84 -19.85 -2.44 0.94
N ARG A 85 -20.72 -1.43 0.99
CA ARG A 85 -21.77 -1.22 -0.03
C ARG A 85 -21.21 -0.72 -1.35
N LEU A 86 -19.98 -0.22 -1.38
CA LEU A 86 -19.29 0.22 -2.61
C LEU A 86 -18.61 -0.94 -3.37
N GLY A 87 -18.68 -2.18 -2.85
CA GLY A 87 -18.14 -3.38 -3.49
C GLY A 87 -17.24 -4.19 -2.58
N GLU A 88 -17.03 -5.46 -2.94
CA GLU A 88 -16.34 -6.47 -2.14
C GLU A 88 -14.86 -6.11 -1.86
N GLY A 89 -14.19 -5.46 -2.81
CA GLY A 89 -12.78 -5.06 -2.66
C GLY A 89 -12.54 -3.75 -1.89
N MET A 90 -13.58 -2.93 -1.65
CA MET A 90 -13.39 -1.60 -1.05
C MET A 90 -12.89 -1.67 0.39
N GLY A 91 -13.28 -2.70 1.15
CA GLY A 91 -12.75 -2.91 2.50
C GLY A 91 -11.25 -3.16 2.52
N ARG A 92 -10.74 -3.98 1.59
CA ARG A 92 -9.30 -4.25 1.45
C ARG A 92 -8.56 -2.99 1.01
N LEU A 93 -9.06 -2.28 0.01
CA LEU A 93 -8.44 -1.03 -0.47
C LEU A 93 -8.40 0.05 0.62
N PHE A 94 -9.43 0.15 1.46
CA PHE A 94 -9.40 1.00 2.65
C PHE A 94 -8.32 0.58 3.65
N ALA A 95 -8.19 -0.72 3.94
CA ALA A 95 -7.13 -1.20 4.83
C ALA A 95 -5.73 -0.88 4.28
N LEU A 96 -5.53 -1.02 2.96
CA LEU A 96 -4.27 -0.62 2.29
C LEU A 96 -4.03 0.89 2.40
N ALA A 97 -5.05 1.71 2.15
CA ALA A 97 -4.98 3.16 2.29
C ALA A 97 -4.60 3.58 3.72
N LEU A 98 -5.28 2.98 4.71
CA LEU A 98 -5.06 3.23 6.12
C LEU A 98 -3.65 2.84 6.56
N GLY A 99 -3.17 1.69 6.08
CA GLY A 99 -1.78 1.26 6.27
C GLY A 99 -0.78 2.26 5.68
N MET A 100 -0.98 2.70 4.44
CA MET A 100 -0.10 3.68 3.80
C MET A 100 -0.06 5.03 4.51
N VAL A 101 -1.22 5.55 4.94
CA VAL A 101 -1.27 6.81 5.70
C VAL A 101 -0.52 6.68 7.03
N ASN A 102 -0.64 5.53 7.69
CA ASN A 102 0.11 5.25 8.92
C ASN A 102 1.60 4.95 8.68
N ALA A 103 2.00 4.68 7.43
CA ALA A 103 3.38 4.47 6.99
C ALA A 103 4.01 5.71 6.34
N LYS A 104 3.33 6.87 6.35
CA LYS A 104 3.74 8.09 5.64
C LYS A 104 5.20 8.45 5.91
N GLY A 105 6.01 8.50 4.85
CA GLY A 105 7.45 8.77 4.93
C GLY A 105 8.33 7.56 5.27
N GLY A 106 7.77 6.35 5.37
CA GLY A 106 8.46 5.12 5.77
C GLY A 106 8.20 3.95 4.82
N VAL A 107 8.18 2.73 5.37
CA VAL A 107 8.06 1.47 4.62
C VAL A 107 6.74 0.77 4.94
N MET A 108 6.11 0.21 3.90
CA MET A 108 4.97 -0.67 4.05
C MET A 108 5.26 -2.02 3.41
N LEU A 109 4.99 -3.09 4.16
CA LEU A 109 5.12 -4.48 3.75
C LEU A 109 3.72 -5.09 3.65
N ILE A 110 3.39 -5.71 2.52
CA ILE A 110 2.12 -6.40 2.31
C ILE A 110 2.41 -7.84 1.92
N ASP A 111 1.82 -8.78 2.64
CA ASP A 111 1.83 -10.18 2.27
C ASP A 111 0.55 -10.53 1.51
N GLU A 112 0.68 -11.25 0.40
CA GLU A 112 -0.39 -11.60 -0.55
C GLU A 112 -1.28 -10.39 -0.87
N ILE A 113 -0.74 -9.45 -1.63
CA ILE A 113 -1.40 -8.16 -1.87
C ILE A 113 -2.78 -8.30 -2.53
N GLU A 114 -2.97 -9.34 -3.34
CA GLU A 114 -4.20 -9.64 -4.06
C GLU A 114 -5.31 -10.28 -3.22
N THR A 115 -5.05 -10.68 -1.97
CA THR A 115 -5.99 -11.50 -1.20
C THR A 115 -7.37 -10.85 -1.10
N GLY A 116 -8.38 -11.59 -1.57
CA GLY A 116 -9.78 -11.14 -1.59
C GLY A 116 -10.12 -10.12 -2.68
N LEU A 117 -9.24 -9.88 -3.66
CA LEU A 117 -9.47 -8.97 -4.77
C LEU A 117 -9.65 -9.72 -6.08
N HIS A 118 -10.78 -9.50 -6.76
CA HIS A 118 -10.98 -9.94 -8.13
C HIS A 118 -10.03 -9.21 -9.09
N ARG A 119 -9.71 -9.82 -10.25
CA ARG A 119 -8.77 -9.28 -11.25
C ARG A 119 -9.06 -7.82 -11.63
N ASP A 120 -10.33 -7.47 -11.86
CA ASP A 120 -10.72 -6.09 -12.20
C ASP A 120 -10.43 -5.08 -11.07
N THR A 121 -10.50 -5.54 -9.82
CA THR A 121 -10.14 -4.70 -8.67
C THR A 121 -8.63 -4.57 -8.54
N GLN A 122 -7.86 -5.62 -8.84
CA GLN A 122 -6.39 -5.56 -8.87
C GLN A 122 -5.89 -4.55 -9.92
N ALA A 123 -6.49 -4.53 -11.12
CA ALA A 123 -6.17 -3.56 -12.16
C ALA A 123 -6.38 -2.10 -11.72
N ARG A 124 -7.40 -1.83 -10.90
CA ARG A 124 -7.64 -0.51 -10.30
C ARG A 124 -6.77 -0.22 -9.08
N MET A 125 -6.40 -1.26 -8.33
CA MET A 125 -5.57 -1.17 -7.14
C MET A 125 -4.19 -0.63 -7.47
N TRP A 126 -3.54 -1.10 -8.52
CA TRP A 126 -2.15 -0.70 -8.81
C TRP A 126 -1.95 0.79 -9.05
N PRO A 127 -2.69 1.46 -9.97
CA PRO A 127 -2.59 2.92 -10.14
C PRO A 127 -2.92 3.68 -8.85
N PHE A 128 -3.88 3.18 -8.08
CA PHE A 128 -4.24 3.72 -6.76
C PHE A 128 -3.06 3.66 -5.79
N LEU A 129 -2.41 2.49 -5.65
CA LEU A 129 -1.27 2.30 -4.77
C LEU A 129 -0.06 3.12 -5.21
N PHE A 130 0.28 3.16 -6.51
CA PHE A 130 1.41 3.94 -7.02
C PHE A 130 1.23 5.44 -6.74
N THR A 131 0.01 5.94 -7.00
CA THR A 131 -0.33 7.34 -6.72
C THR A 131 -0.22 7.67 -5.24
N LEU A 132 -0.74 6.78 -4.38
CA LEU A 132 -0.76 7.02 -2.94
C LEU A 132 0.62 6.88 -2.31
N ALA A 133 1.42 5.89 -2.74
CA ALA A 133 2.80 5.69 -2.30
C ALA A 133 3.67 6.91 -2.62
N ARG A 134 3.57 7.45 -3.84
CA ARG A 134 4.24 8.72 -4.20
C ARG A 134 3.80 9.89 -3.33
N ARG A 135 2.49 10.10 -3.19
CA ARG A 135 1.92 11.22 -2.44
C ARG A 135 2.35 11.21 -0.97
N LEU A 136 2.44 10.02 -0.38
CA LEU A 136 2.77 9.84 1.04
C LEU A 136 4.26 9.54 1.27
N ASN A 137 5.08 9.49 0.23
CA ASN A 137 6.48 9.10 0.28
C ASN A 137 6.69 7.76 1.02
N VAL A 138 5.95 6.73 0.61
CA VAL A 138 6.00 5.38 1.19
C VAL A 138 6.70 4.43 0.22
N GLN A 139 7.69 3.68 0.72
CA GLN A 139 8.26 2.56 -0.01
C GLN A 139 7.42 1.31 0.23
N LEU A 140 6.86 0.74 -0.85
CA LEU A 140 5.98 -0.42 -0.77
C LEU A 140 6.70 -1.69 -1.20
N PHE A 141 6.68 -2.71 -0.36
CA PHE A 141 7.06 -4.07 -0.72
C PHE A 141 5.83 -4.97 -0.59
N ALA A 142 5.59 -5.78 -1.62
CA ALA A 142 4.44 -6.65 -1.69
C ALA A 142 4.86 -8.04 -2.16
N THR A 143 4.31 -9.08 -1.55
CA THR A 143 4.40 -10.46 -2.05
C THR A 143 3.12 -10.82 -2.80
N THR A 144 3.26 -11.71 -3.77
CA THR A 144 2.13 -12.32 -4.48
C THR A 144 2.57 -13.66 -5.03
N HIS A 145 1.63 -14.59 -5.12
CA HIS A 145 1.77 -15.83 -5.88
C HIS A 145 0.79 -15.88 -7.07
N SER A 146 0.04 -14.80 -7.28
CA SER A 146 -1.01 -14.72 -8.28
C SER A 146 -0.50 -14.18 -9.61
N TRP A 147 -0.64 -14.99 -10.65
CA TRP A 147 -0.30 -14.56 -12.01
C TRP A 147 -1.20 -13.41 -12.49
N ASP A 148 -2.48 -13.39 -12.10
CA ASP A 148 -3.39 -12.27 -12.41
C ASP A 148 -2.91 -10.96 -11.77
N CYS A 149 -2.38 -11.06 -10.55
CA CYS A 149 -1.82 -9.91 -9.84
C CYS A 149 -0.57 -9.39 -10.53
N ILE A 150 0.34 -10.29 -10.92
CA ILE A 150 1.55 -9.95 -11.69
C ILE A 150 1.19 -9.34 -13.06
N ALA A 151 0.22 -9.91 -13.76
CA ALA A 151 -0.20 -9.40 -15.07
C ALA A 151 -0.83 -8.00 -14.98
N THR A 152 -1.70 -7.77 -14.00
CA THR A 152 -2.29 -6.44 -13.77
C THR A 152 -1.26 -5.43 -13.26
N PHE A 153 -0.28 -5.87 -12.47
CA PHE A 153 0.87 -5.05 -12.05
C PHE A 153 1.69 -4.61 -13.26
N ALA A 154 2.08 -5.56 -14.12
CA ALA A 154 2.87 -5.29 -15.31
C ALA A 154 2.19 -4.27 -16.24
N GLU A 155 0.86 -4.36 -16.40
CA GLU A 155 0.11 -3.41 -17.20
C GLU A 155 0.14 -2.00 -16.59
N ALA A 156 -0.08 -1.87 -15.28
CA ALA A 156 -0.03 -0.58 -14.59
C ALA A 156 1.40 0.00 -14.54
N ALA A 157 2.42 -0.85 -14.47
CA ALA A 157 3.82 -0.47 -14.38
C ALA A 157 4.33 0.26 -15.63
N LYS A 158 3.70 0.08 -16.79
CA LYS A 158 4.09 0.72 -18.05
C LYS A 158 4.07 2.25 -17.98
N GLU A 159 3.22 2.82 -17.13
CA GLU A 159 3.14 4.27 -16.94
C GLU A 159 4.27 4.81 -16.05
N THR A 160 4.94 3.93 -15.28
CA THR A 160 5.92 4.28 -14.23
C THR A 160 7.06 3.26 -14.11
N PRO A 161 7.74 2.86 -15.20
CA PRO A 161 8.65 1.71 -15.19
C PRO A 161 9.87 1.88 -14.28
N ASP A 162 10.31 3.13 -14.05
CA ASP A 162 11.47 3.43 -13.21
C ASP A 162 11.17 3.45 -11.70
N GLU A 163 9.89 3.43 -11.32
CA GLU A 163 9.44 3.53 -9.93
C GLU A 163 9.10 2.18 -9.31
N VAL A 164 9.00 1.12 -10.13
CA VAL A 164 8.50 -0.19 -9.71
C VAL A 164 9.42 -1.31 -10.20
N ALA A 165 9.38 -2.45 -9.51
CA ALA A 165 10.14 -3.63 -9.92
C ALA A 165 9.42 -4.90 -9.47
N LEU A 166 9.54 -5.96 -10.28
CA LEU A 166 9.21 -7.32 -9.85
C LEU A 166 10.51 -8.05 -9.51
N VAL A 167 10.52 -8.72 -8.35
CA VAL A 167 11.61 -9.61 -7.95
C VAL A 167 11.03 -10.99 -7.73
N ARG A 168 11.46 -11.96 -8.55
CA ARG A 168 11.13 -13.37 -8.36
C ARG A 168 12.15 -14.00 -7.41
N LEU A 169 11.65 -14.73 -6.43
CA LEU A 169 12.50 -15.55 -5.56
C LEU A 169 12.47 -16.98 -6.09
N GLU A 170 13.64 -17.54 -6.35
CA GLU A 170 13.80 -18.90 -6.85
C GLU A 170 14.69 -19.71 -5.92
N ARG A 171 14.35 -20.99 -5.74
CA ARG A 171 15.23 -21.94 -5.06
C ARG A 171 16.20 -22.54 -6.06
N PHE A 172 17.49 -22.41 -5.80
CA PHE A 172 18.55 -23.07 -6.55
C PHE A 172 19.39 -23.90 -5.58
N GLU A 173 19.28 -25.22 -5.68
CA GLU A 173 19.83 -26.16 -4.68
C GLU A 173 19.30 -25.82 -3.28
N ASP A 174 20.20 -25.52 -2.33
CA ASP A 174 19.87 -25.14 -0.95
C ASP A 174 19.74 -23.62 -0.74
N ASP A 175 19.99 -22.80 -1.78
CA ASP A 175 19.95 -21.33 -1.70
C ASP A 175 18.69 -20.73 -2.32
N ILE A 176 18.32 -19.52 -1.86
CA ILE A 176 17.29 -18.69 -2.50
C ILE A 176 17.98 -17.54 -3.25
N ARG A 177 17.66 -17.40 -4.54
CA ARG A 177 18.16 -16.33 -5.40
C ARG A 177 17.04 -15.37 -5.78
N ALA A 178 17.38 -14.08 -5.81
CA ALA A 178 16.48 -13.03 -6.27
C ALA A 178 16.79 -12.68 -7.73
N VAL A 179 15.82 -12.84 -8.61
CA VAL A 179 15.89 -12.46 -10.03
C VAL A 179 15.00 -11.25 -10.22
N ARG A 180 15.59 -10.12 -10.60
CA ARG A 180 14.85 -8.90 -10.92
C ARG A 180 14.37 -8.99 -12.36
N TYR A 181 13.09 -8.69 -12.57
CA TYR A 181 12.48 -8.54 -13.88
C TYR A 181 12.30 -7.05 -14.19
N ASP A 182 12.74 -6.62 -15.36
CA ASP A 182 12.34 -5.32 -15.91
C ASP A 182 10.97 -5.39 -16.64
N GLU A 183 10.43 -4.24 -17.06
CA GLU A 183 9.12 -4.14 -17.73
C GLU A 183 9.02 -5.04 -18.98
N GLY A 184 10.10 -5.11 -19.77
CA GLY A 184 10.15 -5.91 -20.99
C GLY A 184 10.11 -7.40 -20.67
N GLU A 185 10.84 -7.82 -19.64
CA GLU A 185 10.87 -9.20 -19.17
C GLU A 185 9.57 -9.61 -18.47
N LEU A 186 8.89 -8.70 -17.78
CA LEU A 186 7.57 -8.89 -17.16
C LEU A 186 6.49 -9.25 -18.19
N LEU A 187 6.44 -8.52 -19.31
CA LEU A 187 5.47 -8.76 -20.39
C LEU A 187 5.73 -10.09 -21.11
N VAL A 188 7.00 -10.42 -21.35
CA VAL A 188 7.40 -11.68 -21.98
C VAL A 188 7.13 -12.88 -21.05
N ALA A 189 7.47 -12.78 -19.77
CA ALA A 189 7.22 -13.84 -18.79
C ALA A 189 5.72 -14.08 -18.58
N SER A 190 4.92 -13.01 -18.58
CA SER A 190 3.46 -13.07 -18.55
C SER A 190 2.90 -13.81 -19.78
N ALA A 191 3.28 -13.40 -20.99
CA ALA A 191 2.78 -13.97 -22.24
C ALA A 191 3.16 -15.45 -22.46
N GLN A 192 4.25 -15.92 -21.86
CA GLN A 192 4.77 -17.28 -22.02
C GLN A 192 4.22 -18.30 -21.00
N GLY A 193 3.35 -17.88 -20.07
CA GLY A 193 2.78 -18.80 -19.07
C GLY A 193 3.86 -19.48 -18.21
N ILE A 194 4.95 -18.77 -17.92
CA ILE A 194 6.00 -19.29 -17.04
C ILE A 194 5.36 -19.47 -15.65
N GLU A 195 5.28 -20.72 -15.21
CA GLU A 195 4.75 -21.11 -13.90
C GLU A 195 5.60 -20.44 -12.82
N VAL A 196 5.03 -19.44 -12.13
CA VAL A 196 5.72 -18.66 -11.08
C VAL A 196 5.63 -19.36 -9.72
N ARG A 197 5.78 -20.70 -9.69
CA ARG A 197 5.77 -21.48 -8.44
C ARG A 197 7.18 -21.69 -7.90
#